data_AF-A0A2K5EJD2-F1
#
_entry.id   AF-A0A2K5EJD2-F1
#
_cell.length_a   1.000
_cell.length_b   1.000
_cell.length_c   1.000
_cell.angle_alpha   90.00
_cell.angle_beta   90.00
_cell.angle_gamma   90.00
#
_symmetry.space_group_name_H-M   'P 1'
#
loop_
_entity.id
_entity.type
_entity.pdbx_description
1 polymer ?
#
loop_
_entity_poly.entity_id
_entity_poly.type
_entity_poly.pdbx_seq_one_letter_code
_entity_poly.pdbx_strand_id
1 'polypeptide(L)' 'MSEWMKKGPLEWQDYIYKEVRVTASEKNEYKGWVLTTDPVSAKVSLSPRLECSPAILALCNLHLAVSSL' A
#
# COMPACT_ATOMS: atom_id res chain seq x y z
N MET A 1 5.58 18.37 6.24
CA MET A 1 4.68 17.21 6.36
C MET A 1 4.10 16.95 4.98
N SER A 2 4.28 15.75 4.42
CA SER A 2 3.79 15.44 3.07
C SER A 2 2.26 15.30 3.06
N GLU A 3 1.63 15.52 1.91
CA GLU A 3 0.18 15.31 1.75
C GLU A 3 -0.25 13.88 2.13
N TRP A 4 0.64 12.91 1.94
CA TRP A 4 0.42 11.53 2.36
C TRP A 4 0.30 11.36 3.87
N MET A 5 1.10 12.09 4.66
CA MET A 5 1.04 12.05 6.13
C MET A 5 -0.21 12.75 6.70
N LYS A 6 -0.92 13.56 5.89
CA LYS A 6 -2.17 14.21 6.28
C LYS A 6 -3.38 13.30 6.08
N LYS A 7 -3.26 12.25 5.27
CA LYS A 7 -4.32 11.28 5.03
C LYS A 7 -4.53 10.39 6.24
N GLY A 8 -5.79 10.02 6.46
CA GLY A 8 -6.15 9.08 7.54
C GLY A 8 -6.03 7.62 7.12
N PRO A 9 -6.10 6.68 8.09
CA PRO A 9 -6.07 5.23 7.82
C PRO A 9 -7.12 4.74 6.83
N LEU A 10 -8.31 5.35 6.82
CA LEU A 10 -9.38 5.02 5.87
C LEU A 10 -9.05 5.47 4.45
N GLU A 11 -8.43 6.64 4.29
CA GLU A 11 -7.98 7.10 2.98
C GLU A 11 -6.84 6.24 2.45
N TRP A 12 -5.91 5.81 3.31
CA TRP A 12 -4.82 4.90 2.91
C TRP A 12 -5.34 3.53 2.47
N GLN A 13 -6.41 3.02 3.09
CA GLN A 13 -7.04 1.77 2.70
C GLN A 13 -7.49 1.77 1.23
N ASP A 14 -7.95 2.92 0.73
CA ASP A 14 -8.38 3.04 -0.66
C ASP A 14 -7.22 2.89 -1.65
N TYR A 15 -5.97 3.06 -1.23
CA TYR A 15 -4.79 2.86 -2.07
C TYR A 15 -4.26 1.41 -2.04
N ILE A 16 -4.71 0.58 -1.10
CA ILE A 16 -4.24 -0.81 -0.96
C ILE A 16 -4.62 -1.58 -2.23
N TYR A 17 -3.68 -2.38 -2.72
CA TYR A 17 -3.76 -3.11 -3.99
C TYR A 17 -4.00 -2.22 -5.22
N LYS A 18 -3.59 -0.94 -5.18
CA LYS A 18 -3.49 -0.09 -6.38
C LYS A 18 -2.03 0.14 -6.75
N GLU A 19 -1.74 0.15 -8.05
CA GLU A 19 -0.44 0.55 -8.57
C GLU A 19 -0.30 2.07 -8.43
N VAL A 20 0.73 2.52 -7.74
CA VAL A 20 1.03 3.93 -7.52
C VAL A 20 2.47 4.25 -7.90
N ARG A 21 2.70 5.52 -8.24
CA ARG A 21 4.04 6.09 -8.36
C ARG A 21 4.25 7.03 -7.18
N VAL A 22 5.27 6.76 -6.39
CA VAL A 22 5.62 7.53 -5.20
C VAL A 22 6.94 8.23 -5.46
N THR A 23 6.91 9.55 -5.36
CA THR A 23 8.13 10.37 -5.39
C THR A 23 8.58 10.59 -3.95
N ALA A 24 9.71 9.98 -3.58
CA ALA A 24 10.36 10.20 -2.30
C ALA A 24 11.28 11.42 -2.35
N SER A 25 11.86 11.75 -1.19
CA SER A 25 12.91 12.76 -1.08
C SER A 25 14.09 12.44 -2.03
N GLU A 26 14.78 13.49 -2.48
CA GLU A 26 15.95 13.40 -3.38
C GLU A 26 15.64 12.89 -4.80
N LYS A 27 14.41 13.13 -5.30
CA LYS A 27 13.96 12.76 -6.66
C LYS A 27 13.94 11.24 -6.93
N ASN A 28 13.98 10.42 -5.89
CA ASN A 28 13.79 8.98 -6.02
C ASN A 28 12.33 8.71 -6.35
N GLU A 29 12.07 8.06 -7.48
CA GLU A 29 10.73 7.63 -7.87
C GLU A 29 10.62 6.12 -7.73
N TYR A 30 9.60 5.68 -7.01
CA TYR A 30 9.28 4.27 -6.84
C TYR A 30 7.93 3.99 -7.47
N LYS A 31 7.84 2.92 -8.25
CA LYS A 31 6.58 2.45 -8.83
C LYS A 31 6.28 1.06 -8.27
N GLY A 32 5.07 0.86 -7.76
CA GLY A 32 4.65 -0.43 -7.24
C GLY A 32 3.22 -0.43 -6.72
N TRP A 33 2.77 -1.61 -6.29
CA TRP A 33 1.45 -1.80 -5.69
C TRP A 33 1.52 -1.55 -4.19
N VAL A 34 0.59 -0.76 -3.65
CA VAL A 34 0.54 -0.53 -2.20
C VAL A 34 0.05 -1.78 -1.50
N LEU A 35 0.86 -2.34 -0.60
CA LEU A 35 0.47 -3.49 0.22
C LEU A 35 -0.10 -3.06 1.56
N THR A 36 0.54 -2.08 2.19
CA THR A 36 0.18 -1.58 3.52
C THR A 36 0.80 -0.21 3.75
N THR A 37 0.18 0.54 4.66
CA THR A 37 0.68 1.82 5.14
C THR A 37 0.74 1.78 6.66
N ASP A 38 1.92 2.03 7.23
CA ASP A 38 2.08 2.09 8.68
C ASP A 38 1.36 3.33 9.25
N PRO A 39 0.41 3.18 10.19
CA PRO A 39 -0.42 4.29 10.64
C PRO A 39 0.30 5.28 11.56
N VAL A 40 1.46 4.90 12.10
CA VAL A 40 2.24 5.74 13.03
C VAL A 40 3.23 6.63 12.26
N SER A 41 3.89 6.07 11.25
CA SER A 41 4.96 6.72 10.48
C SER A 41 4.57 7.09 9.05
N ALA A 42 3.36 6.72 8.61
CA ALA A 42 2.89 6.84 7.22
C ALA A 42 3.82 6.17 6.20
N LYS A 43 4.59 5.17 6.61
CA LYS A 43 5.49 4.43 5.70
C LYS A 43 4.66 3.54 4.78
N VAL A 44 4.82 3.71 3.48
CA VAL A 44 4.16 2.91 2.45
C VAL A 44 5.05 1.74 2.02
N SER A 45 4.51 0.52 2.07
CA SER A 45 5.17 -0.66 1.52
C SER A 45 4.69 -0.91 0.10
N LEU A 46 5.61 -0.82 -0.85
CA LEU A 46 5.35 -1.07 -2.27
C LEU A 46 5.86 -2.45 -2.69
N SER A 47 5.09 -3.14 -3.53
CA SER A 47 5.51 -4.36 -4.19
C SER A 47 5.79 -4.08 -5.68
N PRO A 48 6.96 -4.49 -6.24
CA PRO A 48 7.22 -4.39 -7.67
C PRO A 48 6.21 -5.24 -8.46
N ARG A 49 5.82 -4.76 -9.64
CA ARG A 49 4.78 -5.30 -10.53
C ARG A 49 4.53 -6.80 -10.33
N LEU A 50 3.36 -7.11 -9.78
CA LEU A 50 2.97 -8.47 -9.41
C LEU A 50 2.25 -9.11 -10.58
N GLU A 51 3.00 -9.80 -11.41
CA GLU A 51 2.46 -10.97 -12.10
C GLU A 51 1.85 -11.89 -11.03
N CYS A 52 0.52 -12.10 -11.14
CA CYS A 52 -0.36 -12.70 -10.15
C CYS A 52 0.29 -13.90 -9.45
N SER A 53 0.95 -13.66 -8.33
CA SER A 53 1.64 -14.68 -7.57
C SER A 53 0.72 -15.15 -6.45
N PRO A 54 0.59 -16.47 -6.24
CA PRO A 54 -0.39 -17.05 -5.31
C PRO A 54 -0.27 -16.54 -3.87
N ALA A 55 0.91 -16.05 -3.47
CA ALA A 55 1.14 -15.44 -2.17
C ALA A 55 0.29 -14.16 -1.94
N ILE A 56 0.02 -13.37 -2.97
CA ILE A 56 -0.79 -12.15 -2.85
C ILE A 56 -2.27 -12.45 -2.93
N LEU A 57 -2.66 -13.46 -3.71
CA LEU A 57 -4.03 -13.98 -3.64
C LEU A 57 -4.35 -14.46 -2.22
N ALA A 58 -3.40 -15.15 -1.57
CA ALA A 58 -3.54 -15.56 -0.18
C ALA A 58 -3.61 -14.37 0.79
N LEU A 59 -2.82 -13.31 0.57
CA LEU A 59 -2.89 -12.09 1.37
C LEU A 59 -4.24 -11.36 1.21
N CYS A 60 -4.75 -11.26 -0.01
CA CYS A 60 -6.08 -10.69 -0.29
C CYS A 60 -7.18 -11.51 0.38
N ASN A 61 -7.12 -12.85 0.27
CA ASN A 61 -8.08 -13.74 0.92
C ASN A 61 -8.00 -13.64 2.46
N LEU A 62 -6.80 -13.51 3.03
CA LEU A 62 -6.61 -13.34 4.47
C LEU A 62 -7.11 -11.97 4.95
N HIS A 63 -6.86 -10.90 4.20
CA HIS A 63 -7.38 -9.57 4.51
C HIS A 63 -8.92 -9.51 4.44
N LEU A 64 -9.52 -10.16 3.44
CA LEU A 64 -10.98 -10.31 3.33
C LEU A 64 -11.55 -11.15 4.48
N ALA A 65 -10.87 -12.22 4.89
CA ALA A 65 -11.28 -13.05 6.02
C ALA A 65 -11.20 -12.28 7.35
N VAL A 66 -10.14 -11.49 7.57
CA VAL A 66 -9.99 -10.61 8.75
C VAL A 66 -11.05 -9.51 8.77
N SER A 67 -11.43 -8.97 7.61
CA SER A 67 -12.45 -7.91 7.53
C SER A 67 -13.88 -8.44 7.71
N SER A 68 -14.09 -9.77 7.66
CA SER A 68 -15.40 -10.43 7.77
C SER A 68 -15.64 -11.08 9.14
N LEU A 69 -14.71 -10.93 10.09
CA LEU A 69 -14.80 -11.45 11.47
C LEU A 69 -15.06 -10.32 12.47
#